data_AF-L0PCV3-F1
#
_entry.id   AF-L0PCV3-F1
#
_cell.length_a   1.000
_cell.length_b   1.000
_cell.length_c   1.000
_cell.angle_alpha   90.00
_cell.angle_beta   90.00
_cell.angle_gamma   90.00
#
_symmetry.space_group_name_H-M   'P 1'
#
loop_
_entity.id
_entity.type
_entity.pdbx_description
1 polymer ?
#
loop_
_entity_poly.entity_id
_entity_poly.type
_entity_poly.pdbx_seq_one_letter_code
_entity_poly.pdbx_strand_id
1 'polypeptide(L)'
;MEAIFLFLNWVASFANINKESGNKMDIYNLATVITPDILYSKNRKTRVDEAILAIKVVYTLIEFIDKFSLVPTDLLSTLHDLCMLIKNPDLNIKDMLKEYEKILEINSLKNAKLSPIKKQKKRDGSEHFYKYQQLFK
;
A
#
# COMPACT_ATOMS: atom_id res chain seq x y z
N MET A 1 8.85 3.70 -3.57
CA MET A 1 7.78 3.27 -4.49
C MET A 1 6.56 4.17 -4.42
N GLU A 2 6.11 4.59 -3.23
CA GLU A 2 4.99 5.52 -3.06
C GLU A 2 5.05 6.77 -3.96
N ALA A 3 6.17 7.50 -3.92
CA ALA A 3 6.36 8.70 -4.74
C ALA A 3 6.19 8.46 -6.25
N ILE A 4 6.58 7.27 -6.74
CA ILE A 4 6.45 6.90 -8.16
C ILE A 4 4.97 6.71 -8.51
N PHE A 5 4.22 5.95 -7.72
CA PHE A 5 2.80 5.71 -7.97
C PHE A 5 1.96 6.97 -7.80
N LEU A 6 2.30 7.82 -6.84
CA LEU A 6 1.65 9.12 -6.66
C LEU A 6 1.89 10.04 -7.86
N PHE A 7 3.12 10.08 -8.37
CA PHE A 7 3.44 10.82 -9.59
C PHE A 7 2.69 10.26 -10.81
N LEU A 8 2.64 8.94 -10.99
CA LEU A 8 1.92 8.33 -12.11
C LEU A 8 0.40 8.58 -12.04
N ASN A 9 -0.18 8.56 -10.84
CA ASN A 9 -1.58 8.93 -10.64
C ASN A 9 -1.82 10.39 -11.04
N TRP A 10 -0.95 11.30 -10.60
CA TRP A 10 -1.00 12.70 -10.99
C TRP A 10 -0.83 12.90 -12.51
N VAL A 11 0.10 12.20 -13.16
CA VAL A 11 0.28 12.23 -14.62
C VAL A 11 -0.98 11.74 -15.35
N ALA A 12 -1.64 10.70 -14.83
CA ALA A 12 -2.88 10.18 -15.41
C ALA A 12 -4.05 11.17 -15.36
N SER A 13 -4.04 12.10 -14.39
CA SER A 13 -5.06 13.17 -14.32
C SER A 13 -5.07 14.08 -15.56
N PHE A 14 -3.97 14.11 -16.31
CA PHE A 14 -3.82 14.88 -17.55
C PHE A 14 -4.07 14.04 -18.82
N ALA A 15 -4.61 12.83 -18.71
CA ALA A 15 -4.87 11.97 -19.86
C ALA A 15 -5.83 12.60 -20.86
N ASN A 16 -6.92 13.22 -20.37
CA ASN A 16 -8.00 13.79 -21.18
C ASN A 16 -8.45 15.16 -20.64
N ILE A 17 -7.54 16.14 -20.63
CA ILE A 17 -7.89 17.51 -20.18
C ILE A 17 -8.86 18.17 -21.17
N ASN A 18 -8.66 17.98 -22.48
CA ASN A 18 -9.51 18.48 -23.57
C ASN A 18 -9.53 17.51 -24.77
N LYS A 19 -10.50 17.63 -25.69
CA LYS A 19 -10.63 16.77 -26.90
C LYS A 19 -9.39 16.73 -27.81
N GLU A 20 -8.52 17.74 -27.74
CA GLU A 20 -7.28 17.83 -28.52
C GLU A 20 -6.02 17.99 -27.66
N SER A 21 -6.15 18.03 -26.32
CA SER A 21 -5.02 18.30 -25.42
C SER A 21 -5.05 17.38 -24.20
N GLY A 22 -3.94 16.69 -23.98
CA GLY A 22 -3.73 15.68 -22.95
C GLY A 22 -2.54 14.80 -23.31
N ASN A 23 -1.96 14.12 -22.33
CA ASN A 23 -0.81 13.24 -22.58
C ASN A 23 -1.23 11.85 -23.13
N LYS A 24 -2.54 11.57 -23.23
CA LYS A 24 -3.12 10.28 -23.68
C LYS A 24 -2.71 9.06 -22.84
N MET A 25 -2.11 9.28 -21.68
CA MET A 25 -1.63 8.24 -20.79
C MET A 25 -2.57 8.13 -19.59
N ASP A 26 -3.60 7.31 -19.72
CA ASP A 26 -4.42 6.91 -18.58
C ASP A 26 -3.67 5.92 -17.67
N ILE A 27 -4.27 5.61 -16.51
CA ILE A 27 -3.66 4.73 -15.52
C ILE A 27 -3.34 3.35 -16.12
N TYR A 28 -4.18 2.84 -17.02
CA TYR A 28 -3.98 1.54 -17.65
C TYR A 28 -2.78 1.53 -18.60
N ASN A 29 -2.64 2.56 -19.43
CA ASN A 29 -1.51 2.74 -20.33
C ASN A 29 -0.20 2.90 -19.53
N LEU A 30 -0.23 3.71 -18.47
CA LEU A 30 0.93 3.88 -17.57
C LEU A 30 1.30 2.56 -16.89
N ALA A 31 0.32 1.82 -16.36
CA ALA A 31 0.55 0.53 -15.73
C ALA A 31 1.18 -0.47 -16.71
N THR A 32 0.69 -0.53 -17.95
CA THR A 32 1.25 -1.43 -18.99
C THR A 32 2.72 -1.13 -19.28
N VAL A 33 3.08 0.14 -19.35
CA VAL A 33 4.45 0.57 -19.65
C VAL A 33 5.40 0.34 -18.48
N ILE A 34 4.99 0.65 -17.24
CA ILE A 34 5.89 0.58 -16.08
C ILE A 34 6.02 -0.81 -15.47
N THR A 35 5.00 -1.67 -15.63
CA THR A 35 4.98 -3.03 -15.04
C THR A 35 6.27 -3.84 -15.30
N PRO A 36 6.81 -3.94 -16.53
CA PRO A 36 8.02 -4.74 -16.76
C PRO A 36 9.25 -4.24 -15.98
N ASP A 37 9.30 -2.96 -15.61
CA ASP A 37 10.43 -2.36 -14.89
C ASP A 37 10.34 -2.54 -13.37
N ILE A 38 9.14 -2.80 -12.83
CA ILE A 38 8.90 -2.88 -11.38
C ILE A 38 8.45 -4.27 -10.90
N LEU A 39 7.88 -5.10 -11.78
CA LEU A 39 7.32 -6.41 -11.47
C LEU A 39 7.71 -7.41 -12.57
N TYR A 40 8.91 -7.99 -12.43
CA TYR A 40 9.43 -8.99 -13.36
C TYR A 40 9.73 -10.33 -12.68
N SER A 41 9.53 -11.42 -13.41
CA SER A 41 9.97 -12.74 -12.99
C SER A 41 11.47 -12.88 -13.23
N LYS A 42 12.22 -13.35 -12.23
CA LYS A 42 13.65 -13.67 -12.38
C LYS A 42 13.85 -14.86 -13.35
N ASN A 43 12.81 -15.65 -13.57
CA ASN A 43 12.81 -16.73 -14.53
C ASN A 43 12.51 -16.15 -15.92
N ARG A 44 13.36 -16.45 -16.90
CA ARG A 44 13.45 -15.78 -18.23
C ARG A 44 12.20 -15.84 -19.12
N LYS A 45 11.07 -16.39 -18.64
CA LYS A 45 9.82 -16.51 -19.39
C LYS A 45 8.65 -16.15 -18.49
N THR A 46 8.34 -14.87 -18.40
CA THR A 46 7.07 -14.41 -17.83
C THR A 46 5.95 -14.91 -18.73
N ARG A 47 4.98 -15.64 -18.17
CA ARG A 47 3.81 -16.09 -18.94
C ARG A 47 2.93 -14.88 -19.26
N VAL A 48 2.20 -14.93 -20.37
CA VAL A 48 1.26 -13.85 -20.74
C VAL A 48 0.25 -13.60 -19.62
N ASP A 49 -0.26 -14.67 -19.03
CA ASP A 49 -1.20 -14.63 -17.89
C ASP A 49 -0.62 -13.87 -16.68
N GLU A 50 0.67 -14.10 -16.39
CA GLU A 50 1.39 -13.46 -15.28
C GLU A 50 1.66 -11.98 -15.56
N ALA A 51 1.99 -11.62 -16.82
CA ALA A 51 2.17 -10.24 -17.24
C ALA A 51 0.86 -9.44 -17.10
N ILE A 52 -0.27 -10.01 -17.53
CA ILE A 52 -1.58 -9.38 -17.37
C ILE A 52 -1.93 -9.19 -15.89
N LEU A 53 -1.62 -10.18 -15.05
CA LEU A 53 -1.85 -10.08 -13.61
C LEU A 53 -0.96 -8.98 -12.99
N ALA A 54 0.31 -8.91 -13.39
CA ALA A 54 1.23 -7.88 -12.93
C ALA A 54 0.74 -6.48 -13.32
N ILE A 55 0.26 -6.29 -14.55
CA ILE A 55 -0.32 -5.01 -15.01
C ILE A 55 -1.51 -4.62 -14.15
N LYS A 56 -2.40 -5.57 -13.83
CA LYS A 56 -3.55 -5.30 -12.95
C LYS A 56 -3.13 -4.88 -11.55
N VAL A 57 -2.11 -5.53 -10.98
CA VAL A 57 -1.55 -5.16 -9.66
C VAL A 57 -1.03 -3.72 -9.70
N VAL A 58 -0.23 -3.38 -10.72
CA VAL A 58 0.33 -2.04 -10.86
C VAL A 58 -0.75 -0.99 -11.08
N TYR A 59 -1.76 -1.29 -11.90
CA TYR A 59 -2.93 -0.44 -12.09
C TYR A 59 -3.61 -0.13 -10.74
N THR A 60 -3.90 -1.16 -9.94
CA THR A 60 -4.52 -0.98 -8.60
C THR A 60 -3.64 -0.17 -7.65
N LEU A 61 -2.31 -0.35 -7.71
CA LEU A 61 -1.37 0.42 -6.90
C LEU A 61 -1.36 1.92 -7.28
N ILE A 62 -1.43 2.24 -8.56
CA ILE A 62 -1.51 3.62 -9.03
C ILE A 62 -2.87 4.23 -8.68
N GLU A 63 -3.97 3.52 -8.97
CA GLU A 63 -5.34 4.01 -8.76
C GLU A 63 -5.66 4.30 -7.29
N PHE A 64 -5.20 3.45 -6.37
CA PHE A 64 -5.50 3.57 -4.94
C PHE A 64 -4.30 3.98 -4.10
N ILE A 65 -3.32 4.68 -4.69
CA ILE A 65 -2.10 5.09 -3.98
C ILE A 65 -2.41 5.89 -2.72
N ASP A 66 -3.42 6.76 -2.76
CA ASP A 66 -3.86 7.55 -1.61
C ASP A 66 -4.34 6.72 -0.42
N LYS A 67 -4.83 5.49 -0.67
CA LYS A 67 -5.26 4.57 0.40
C LYS A 67 -4.09 3.74 0.90
N PHE A 68 -3.19 3.35 0.00
CA PHE A 68 -2.00 2.57 0.35
C PHE A 68 -0.94 3.42 1.07
N SER A 69 -0.95 4.74 0.91
CA SER A 69 -0.08 5.68 1.63
C SER A 69 -0.59 6.04 3.03
N LEU A 70 -1.82 5.66 3.41
CA LEU A 70 -2.33 5.93 4.75
C LEU A 70 -1.66 5.03 5.77
N VAL A 71 -1.17 5.66 6.84
CA VAL A 71 -0.73 4.95 8.04
C VAL A 71 -1.97 4.62 8.88
N PRO A 72 -2.20 3.35 9.25
CA PRO A 72 -3.29 2.99 10.15
C PRO A 72 -3.20 3.73 11.48
N THR A 73 -4.34 4.11 12.05
CA THR A 73 -4.43 4.86 13.33
C THR A 73 -3.73 4.17 14.48
N ASP A 74 -3.73 2.84 14.48
CA ASP A 74 -3.14 2.03 15.55
C ASP A 74 -1.60 2.08 15.53
N LEU A 75 -1.01 2.48 14.40
CA LEU A 75 0.44 2.62 14.20
C LEU A 75 0.94 4.05 14.42
N LEU A 76 0.06 5.05 14.46
CA LEU A 76 0.42 6.47 14.58
C LEU A 76 1.18 6.79 15.88
N SER A 77 0.74 6.22 17.01
CA SER A 77 1.41 6.41 18.31
C SER A 77 2.82 5.83 18.31
N THR A 78 2.98 4.61 17.80
CA THR A 78 4.28 3.94 17.66
C THR A 78 5.23 4.73 16.75
N LEU A 79 4.71 5.29 15.66
CA LEU A 79 5.49 6.09 14.71
C LEU A 79 5.94 7.41 15.33
N HIS A 80 5.07 8.10 16.08
CA HIS A 80 5.43 9.31 16.80
C HIS A 80 6.57 9.06 17.79
N ASP A 81 6.48 7.99 18.59
CA ASP A 81 7.52 7.63 19.57
C ASP A 81 8.85 7.28 18.87
N LEU A 82 8.79 6.59 17.73
CA LEU A 82 9.95 6.30 16.89
C LEU A 82 10.61 7.58 16.33
N CYS A 83 9.82 8.54 15.87
CA CYS A 83 10.31 9.83 15.40
C CYS A 83 11.02 10.62 16.51
N MET A 84 10.55 10.54 17.75
CA MET A 84 11.21 11.17 18.90
C MET A 84 12.54 10.49 19.23
N LEU A 85 12.63 9.17 19.08
CA LEU A 85 13.90 8.44 19.24
C LEU A 85 14.92 8.82 18.16
N ILE A 86 14.52 8.90 16.89
CA ILE A 86 15.40 9.24 15.76
C ILE A 86 15.98 10.65 15.90
N LYS A 87 15.24 11.59 16.51
CA LYS A 87 15.69 12.96 16.74
C LYS A 87 16.68 13.11 17.89
N ASN A 88 16.93 12.08 18.70
CA ASN A 88 17.95 12.13 19.74
C ASN A 88 19.33 11.85 19.15
N PRO A 89 20.22 12.86 19.04
CA PRO A 89 21.55 12.69 18.47
C PRO A 89 22.49 11.85 19.36
N ASP A 90 22.12 11.66 20.63
CA ASP A 90 22.95 10.98 21.64
C ASP A 90 22.73 9.46 21.70
N LEU A 91 21.73 8.93 20.99
CA LEU A 91 21.43 7.50 21.01
C LEU A 91 22.24 6.73 19.95
N ASN A 92 22.99 5.72 20.40
CA ASN A 92 23.58 4.72 19.52
C ASN A 92 22.51 3.73 19.03
N ILE A 93 22.71 3.13 17.85
CA ILE A 93 21.80 2.15 17.20
C ILE A 93 21.36 1.05 18.18
N LYS A 94 22.26 0.60 19.06
CA LYS A 94 21.98 -0.45 20.06
C LYS A 94 20.98 -0.01 21.13
N ASP A 95 21.01 1.26 21.54
CA ASP A 95 20.10 1.80 22.54
C ASP A 95 18.76 2.16 21.90
N MET A 96 18.75 2.59 20.64
CA MET A 96 17.53 2.79 19.85
C MET A 96 16.72 1.49 19.72
N LEU A 97 17.40 0.36 19.45
CA LEU A 97 16.75 -0.95 19.32
C LEU A 97 16.11 -1.41 20.63
N LYS A 98 16.79 -1.23 21.77
CA LYS A 98 16.23 -1.58 23.08
C LYS A 98 15.01 -0.74 23.44
N GLU A 99 15.04 0.55 23.13
CA GLU A 99 13.90 1.43 23.42
C GLU A 99 12.72 1.14 22.50
N TYR A 100 12.99 0.76 21.24
CA TYR A 100 11.97 0.27 20.31
C TYR A 100 11.31 -1.03 20.79
N GLU A 101 12.08 -2.00 21.30
CA GLU A 101 11.56 -3.23 21.90
C GLU A 101 10.59 -2.93 23.05
N LYS A 102 10.97 -2.00 23.95
CA LYS A 102 10.08 -1.57 25.04
C LYS A 102 8.78 -0.93 24.53
N ILE A 103 8.85 -0.08 23.49
CA ILE A 103 7.68 0.57 22.90
C ILE A 103 6.74 -0.49 22.29
N LEU A 104 7.29 -1.49 21.61
CA LEU A 104 6.52 -2.62 21.07
C LEU A 104 5.82 -3.43 22.16
N GLU A 105 6.51 -3.75 23.25
CA GLU A 105 5.92 -4.45 24.40
C GLU A 105 4.78 -3.64 25.02
N ILE A 106 4.99 -2.35 25.27
CA ILE A 106 3.97 -1.46 25.83
C ILE A 106 2.73 -1.40 24.92
N ASN A 107 2.93 -1.31 23.60
CA ASN A 107 1.84 -1.21 22.65
C ASN A 107 1.09 -2.54 22.49
N SER A 108 1.79 -3.69 22.54
CA SER A 108 1.16 -5.01 22.59
C SER A 108 0.26 -5.18 23.83
N LEU A 109 0.71 -4.69 24.98
CA LEU A 109 -0.04 -4.73 26.24
C LEU A 109 -1.25 -3.78 26.23
N LYS A 110 -1.14 -2.60 25.61
CA LYS A 110 -2.27 -1.67 25.41
C LYS A 110 -3.34 -2.27 24.50
N ASN A 111 -2.94 -2.91 23.40
CA ASN A 111 -3.84 -3.56 22.46
C ASN A 111 -4.52 -4.79 23.06
N ALA A 112 -3.83 -5.55 23.91
CA ALA A 112 -4.40 -6.68 24.65
C ALA A 112 -5.43 -6.26 25.72
N LYS A 113 -5.32 -5.05 26.29
CA LYS A 113 -6.26 -4.51 27.28
C LYS A 113 -7.50 -3.87 26.65
N LEU A 114 -7.48 -3.58 25.34
CA LEU A 114 -8.60 -3.00 24.60
C LEU A 114 -9.46 -4.05 23.86
N SER A 115 -9.88 -5.14 24.54
CA SER A 115 -11.16 -5.82 24.27
C SER A 115 -11.43 -6.96 25.28
N PRO A 116 -12.62 -7.02 25.93
CA PRO A 116 -13.27 -8.30 26.13
C PRO A 116 -13.82 -8.75 24.77
N ILE A 117 -13.36 -9.90 24.29
CA ILE A 117 -13.81 -10.56 23.07
C ILE A 117 -15.35 -10.67 23.09
N LYS A 118 -16.06 -9.82 22.35
CA LYS A 118 -17.41 -10.15 21.88
C LYS A 118 -17.22 -11.07 20.67
N LYS A 119 -17.57 -12.35 20.83
CA LYS A 119 -17.60 -13.35 19.75
C LYS A 119 -18.37 -12.76 18.56
N GLN A 120 -17.67 -12.30 17.52
CA GLN A 120 -18.29 -11.98 16.26
C GLN A 120 -18.71 -13.30 15.60
N LYS A 121 -20.00 -13.39 15.27
CA LYS A 121 -20.58 -14.47 14.47
C LYS A 121 -19.74 -14.63 13.20
N LYS A 122 -19.33 -15.87 12.89
CA LYS A 122 -18.56 -16.21 11.67
C LYS A 122 -19.21 -15.51 10.46
N ARG A 123 -18.54 -14.50 9.91
CA ARG A 123 -18.95 -13.87 8.65
C ARG A 123 -18.48 -14.78 7.53
N ASP A 124 -19.44 -15.26 6.75
CA ASP A 124 -19.20 -16.10 5.59
C ASP A 124 -18.42 -15.28 4.53
N GLY A 125 -17.25 -15.79 4.12
CA GLY A 125 -16.32 -15.12 3.20
C GLY A 125 -16.79 -15.13 1.74
N SER A 126 -17.93 -15.75 1.46
CA SER A 126 -18.53 -15.83 0.13
C SER A 126 -19.01 -14.46 -0.37
N GLU A 127 -19.63 -13.64 0.48
CA GLU A 127 -20.27 -12.37 0.05
C GLU A 127 -19.27 -11.31 -0.44
N HIS A 128 -18.08 -11.23 0.16
CA HIS A 128 -17.08 -10.23 -0.23
C HIS A 128 -16.45 -10.54 -1.59
N PHE A 129 -16.28 -11.82 -1.94
CA PHE A 129 -15.69 -12.21 -3.22
C PHE A 129 -16.62 -11.86 -4.40
N TYR A 130 -17.93 -12.09 -4.25
CA TYR A 130 -18.91 -11.74 -5.29
C TYR A 130 -19.06 -10.23 -5.48
N LYS A 131 -18.87 -9.43 -4.41
CA LYS A 131 -18.93 -7.96 -4.51
C LYS A 131 -17.83 -7.39 -5.41
N TYR A 132 -16.62 -7.96 -5.38
CA TYR A 132 -15.54 -7.52 -6.27
C TYR A 132 -15.69 -8.07 -7.68
N GLN A 133 -16.30 -9.25 -7.87
CA GLN A 133 -16.58 -9.80 -9.21
C GLN A 133 -17.66 -9.02 -9.98
N GLN A 134 -18.60 -8.38 -9.29
CA GLN A 134 -19.65 -7.58 -9.94
C GLN A 134 -19.16 -6.22 -10.46
N LEU A 135 -18.01 -5.74 -10.00
CA LEU A 135 -17.38 -4.49 -10.48
C LEU A 135 -16.60 -4.67 -11.80
N PHE A 136 -16.50 -5.89 -12.31
CA PHE A 136 -15.80 -6.22 -13.56
C PHE A 136 -16.73 -6.78 -14.65
N LYS A 137 -18.01 -6.37 -14.65
CA LYS A 137 -18.91 -6.51 -15.80
C LYS A 137 -19.18 -5.16 -16.44
#